data_AF-A0A496LDN7-F1
#
_entry.id   AF-A0A496LDN7-F1
#
_cell.length_a   1.000
_cell.length_b   1.000
_cell.length_c   1.000
_cell.angle_alpha   90.00
_cell.angle_beta   90.00
_cell.angle_gamma   90.00
#
_symmetry.space_group_name_H-M   'P 1'
#
loop_
_entity.id
_entity.type
_entity.pdbx_description
1 polymer ?
#
loop_
_entity_poly.entity_id
_entity_poly.type
_entity_poly.pdbx_seq_one_letter_code
_entity_poly.pdbx_strand_id
1 'polypeptide(L)'
;MKVKWAHKAKIDYVDTLSYWKDRNVSTLYPQKIDTAVLKLEKEIAANPYFLAKYNHKLNLYRRSFMRGRYYLYYSIDEFESIITIVHFRSARQIPCNNKNVNNQNR
;
A
#
# COMPACT_ATOMS: atom_id res chain seq x y z
N MET A 1 8.44 1.84 16.57
CA MET A 1 7.54 2.95 16.17
C MET A 1 6.10 2.46 16.06
N LYS A 2 5.11 3.31 16.32
CA LYS A 2 3.69 2.98 16.19
C LYS A 2 3.23 3.16 14.75
N VAL A 3 2.70 2.11 14.13
CA VAL A 3 2.17 2.17 12.76
C VAL A 3 0.68 2.57 12.79
N LYS A 4 0.31 3.53 11.95
CA LYS A 4 -1.08 3.96 11.73
C LYS A 4 -1.36 4.00 10.22
N TRP A 5 -2.63 3.90 9.87
CA TRP A 5 -3.08 3.96 8.48
C TRP A 5 -3.94 5.18 8.25
N ALA A 6 -3.60 5.97 7.24
CA ALA A 6 -4.48 6.98 6.70
C ALA A 6 -5.76 6.34 6.16
N HIS A 7 -6.88 7.06 6.21
CA HIS A 7 -8.17 6.55 5.76
C HIS A 7 -8.11 6.06 4.31
N LYS A 8 -7.46 6.82 3.42
CA LYS A 8 -7.29 6.45 2.01
C LYS A 8 -6.50 5.14 1.82
N ALA A 9 -5.44 4.94 2.60
CA ALA A 9 -4.66 3.70 2.55
C ALA A 9 -5.50 2.48 2.93
N LYS A 10 -6.38 2.61 3.94
CA LYS A 10 -7.29 1.53 4.34
C LYS A 10 -8.25 1.17 3.21
N ILE A 11 -8.81 2.17 2.53
CA ILE A 11 -9.67 1.96 1.36
C ILE A 11 -8.90 1.24 0.25
N ASP A 12 -7.72 1.74 -0.12
CA ASP A 12 -6.90 1.14 -1.19
C ASP A 12 -6.55 -0.33 -0.90
N TYR A 13 -6.32 -0.64 0.38
CA TYR A 13 -6.06 -1.99 0.86
C TYR A 13 -7.29 -2.90 0.73
N VAL A 14 -8.42 -2.48 1.29
CA VAL A 14 -9.68 -3.23 1.26
C VAL A 14 -10.13 -3.47 -0.19
N ASP A 15 -10.09 -2.46 -1.04
CA ASP A 15 -10.44 -2.56 -2.47
C ASP A 15 -9.57 -3.62 -3.16
N THR A 16 -8.28 -3.68 -2.82
CA THR A 16 -7.37 -4.67 -3.39
C THR A 16 -7.71 -6.09 -2.92
N LEU A 17 -8.03 -6.28 -1.64
CA LEU A 17 -8.43 -7.59 -1.12
C LEU A 17 -9.75 -8.07 -1.76
N SER A 18 -10.75 -7.19 -1.85
CA SER A 18 -12.04 -7.48 -2.47
C SER A 18 -11.88 -7.86 -3.95
N TYR A 19 -11.08 -7.10 -4.70
CA TYR A 19 -10.77 -7.42 -6.10
C TYR A 19 -10.26 -8.86 -6.28
N TRP A 20 -9.29 -9.28 -5.46
CA TRP A 20 -8.72 -10.61 -5.57
C TRP A 20 -9.66 -11.71 -5.08
N LYS A 21 -10.49 -11.41 -4.08
CA LYS A 21 -11.53 -12.33 -3.61
C LYS A 21 -12.52 -12.62 -4.73
N ASP A 22 -13.01 -11.58 -5.40
CA ASP A 22 -14.02 -11.69 -6.44
C ASP A 22 -13.44 -12.33 -7.69
N ARG A 23 -12.24 -11.91 -8.12
CA ARG A 23 -11.57 -12.45 -9.30
C ARG A 23 -11.24 -13.93 -9.18
N ASN A 24 -10.77 -14.37 -8.00
CA ASN A 24 -10.36 -15.76 -7.79
C ASN A 24 -11.47 -16.62 -7.17
N VAL A 25 -12.63 -16.01 -6.85
CA VAL A 25 -13.72 -16.64 -6.10
C VAL A 25 -13.21 -17.35 -4.84
N SER A 26 -12.22 -16.75 -4.18
CA SER A 26 -11.48 -17.37 -3.07
C SER A 26 -10.78 -16.33 -2.21
N THR A 27 -10.82 -16.54 -0.89
CA THR A 27 -10.16 -15.68 0.09
C THR A 27 -8.68 -16.02 0.32
N LEU A 28 -8.18 -17.13 -0.24
CA LEU A 28 -6.81 -17.60 0.01
C LEU A 28 -5.74 -16.62 -0.44
N TYR A 29 -5.91 -15.98 -1.59
CA TYR A 29 -4.93 -14.99 -2.07
C TYR A 29 -5.01 -13.67 -1.28
N PRO A 30 -6.21 -13.10 -1.00
CA PRO A 30 -6.36 -12.02 -0.03
C PRO A 30 -5.68 -12.29 1.33
N GLN A 31 -5.86 -13.48 1.91
CA GLN A 31 -5.22 -13.85 3.18
C GLN A 31 -3.68 -13.85 3.11
N LYS A 32 -3.11 -14.25 1.97
CA LYS A 32 -1.65 -14.16 1.75
C LYS A 32 -1.16 -12.71 1.70
N ILE A 33 -1.96 -11.81 1.12
CA ILE A 33 -1.65 -10.37 1.11
C ILE A 33 -1.69 -9.84 2.54
N ASP A 34 -2.75 -10.16 3.30
CA ASP A 34 -2.93 -9.71 4.68
C ASP A 34 -1.81 -10.16 5.61
N THR A 35 -1.46 -11.44 5.54
CA THR A 35 -0.31 -12.00 6.28
C THR A 35 1.00 -11.26 5.94
N ALA A 36 1.21 -10.95 4.66
CA ALA A 36 2.41 -10.23 4.22
C ALA A 36 2.41 -8.76 4.66
N VAL A 37 1.26 -8.11 4.71
CA VAL A 37 1.11 -6.73 5.24
C VAL A 37 1.40 -6.70 6.73
N LEU A 38 0.79 -7.60 7.52
CA LEU A 38 1.04 -7.69 8.97
C LEU A 38 2.53 -7.93 9.28
N LYS A 39 3.21 -8.77 8.50
CA LYS A 39 4.65 -8.96 8.62
C LYS A 39 5.41 -7.68 8.31
N LEU A 40 5.07 -7.02 7.20
CA LEU A 40 5.73 -5.79 6.78
C LEU A 40 5.53 -4.64 7.77
N GLU A 41 4.36 -4.52 8.39
CA GLU A 41 4.09 -3.54 9.45
C GLU A 41 5.04 -3.71 10.64
N LYS A 42 5.25 -4.95 11.09
CA LYS A 42 6.21 -5.24 12.16
C LYS A 42 7.64 -4.89 11.75
N GLU A 43 8.02 -5.21 10.51
CA GLU A 43 9.35 -4.88 9.98
C GLU A 43 9.58 -3.37 9.92
N ILE A 44 8.64 -2.58 9.39
CA ILE A 44 8.79 -1.12 9.30
C ILE A 44 8.69 -0.48 10.69
N ALA A 45 7.89 -1.02 11.60
CA ALA A 45 7.82 -0.54 12.98
C ALA A 45 9.16 -0.67 13.72
N ALA A 46 9.92 -1.73 13.42
CA ALA A 46 11.24 -1.99 13.99
C ALA A 46 12.36 -1.23 13.26
N ASN A 47 12.35 -1.24 11.92
CA ASN A 47 13.41 -0.66 11.09
C ASN A 47 12.80 0.07 9.88
N PRO A 48 12.30 1.30 10.06
CA PRO A 48 11.48 2.01 9.08
C PRO A 48 12.23 2.38 7.79
N TYR A 49 13.55 2.48 7.84
CA TYR A 49 14.40 2.84 6.69
C TYR A 49 14.93 1.64 5.91
N PHE A 50 14.92 0.44 6.50
CA PHE A 50 15.55 -0.74 5.91
C PHE A 50 14.84 -1.16 4.62
N LEU A 51 15.59 -1.33 3.51
CA LEU A 51 15.13 -1.55 2.12
C LEU A 51 13.98 -0.65 1.64
N ALA A 52 13.70 0.44 2.35
CA ALA A 52 12.78 1.46 1.91
C ALA A 52 13.46 2.30 0.83
N LYS A 53 12.70 2.72 -0.17
CA LYS A 53 13.16 3.70 -1.16
C LYS A 53 12.42 4.99 -0.93
N TYR A 54 13.14 6.09 -0.78
CA TYR A 54 12.52 7.39 -0.64
C TYR A 54 12.02 7.91 -2.00
N ASN A 55 10.80 8.42 -2.04
CA ASN A 55 10.26 9.09 -3.21
C ASN A 55 10.18 10.59 -2.93
N HIS A 56 11.14 11.34 -3.44
CA HIS A 56 11.22 12.79 -3.25
C HIS A 56 10.00 13.56 -3.77
N LYS A 57 9.37 13.10 -4.87
CA LYS A 57 8.20 13.78 -5.45
C LYS A 57 6.97 13.68 -4.56
N LEU A 58 6.82 12.56 -3.85
CA LEU A 58 5.70 12.33 -2.95
C LEU A 58 6.04 12.68 -1.49
N ASN A 59 7.31 12.89 -1.19
CA ASN A 59 7.82 13.04 0.18
C ASN A 59 7.46 11.85 1.08
N LEU A 60 7.57 10.62 0.54
CA LEU A 60 7.20 9.38 1.22
C LEU A 60 8.25 8.28 1.02
N TYR A 61 8.43 7.45 2.03
CA TYR A 61 9.13 6.18 1.91
C TYR A 61 8.25 5.15 1.22
N ARG A 62 8.87 4.27 0.42
CA ARG A 62 8.20 3.18 -0.27
C ARG A 62 8.85 1.85 0.07
N ARG A 63 8.06 0.90 0.56
CA ARG A 63 8.47 -0.51 0.75
C ARG A 63 7.71 -1.41 -0.21
N SER A 64 8.45 -2.25 -0.95
CA SER A 64 7.88 -3.27 -1.80
C SER A 64 7.82 -4.61 -1.07
N PHE A 65 6.78 -5.40 -1.30
CA PHE A 65 6.65 -6.75 -0.76
C PHE A 65 5.99 -7.70 -1.76
N MET A 66 5.94 -8.99 -1.41
CA MET A 66 5.51 -10.07 -2.32
C MET A 66 6.18 -9.98 -3.69
N ARG A 67 7.52 -9.89 -3.70
CA ARG A 67 8.34 -9.78 -4.92
C ARG A 67 7.95 -8.59 -5.79
N GLY A 68 7.69 -7.43 -5.17
CA GLY A 68 7.38 -6.18 -5.88
C GLY A 68 5.96 -6.12 -6.47
N ARG A 69 5.07 -7.04 -6.08
CA ARG A 69 3.66 -7.00 -6.50
C ARG A 69 2.85 -5.92 -5.80
N TYR A 70 3.29 -5.49 -4.62
CA TYR A 70 2.61 -4.48 -3.83
C TYR A 70 3.61 -3.54 -3.17
N TYR A 71 3.13 -2.35 -2.84
CA TYR A 71 3.90 -1.26 -2.26
C TYR A 71 3.11 -0.59 -1.13
N LEU A 72 3.78 -0.35 -0.01
CA LEU A 72 3.33 0.60 1.01
C LEU A 72 4.10 1.91 0.82
N TYR A 73 3.37 3.03 0.84
CA TYR A 73 3.94 4.36 0.94
C TYR A 73 3.62 4.94 2.31
N TYR A 74 4.63 5.45 3.01
CA TYR A 74 4.48 5.93 4.38
C TYR A 74 5.38 7.13 4.67
N SER A 75 4.92 7.97 5.59
CA SER A 75 5.73 9.00 6.24
C SER A 75 6.19 8.52 7.62
N ILE A 76 7.27 9.11 8.10
CA ILE A 76 7.85 8.83 9.41
C ILE A 76 7.88 10.15 10.16
N ASP A 77 7.31 10.15 11.35
CA ASP A 77 7.48 11.18 12.36
C ASP A 77 8.37 10.60 13.46
N GLU A 78 9.64 11.01 13.47
CA GLU A 78 10.61 10.50 14.43
C GLU A 78 10.35 11.03 15.85
N PHE A 79 9.86 12.26 15.97
CA PHE A 79 9.59 12.90 17.25
C PHE A 79 8.47 12.17 17.99
N GLU A 80 7.36 11.92 17.31
CA GLU A 80 6.23 11.17 17.86
C GLU A 80 6.44 9.64 17.79
N SER A 81 7.51 9.19 17.15
CA SER A 81 7.76 7.77 16.87
C SER A 81 6.58 7.08 16.15
N ILE A 82 5.96 7.79 15.21
CA ILE A 82 4.80 7.33 14.43
C ILE A 82 5.19 7.11 12.97
N ILE A 83 4.75 5.98 12.42
CA ILE A 83 4.77 5.72 10.98
C ILE A 83 3.33 5.79 10.48
N THR A 84 3.09 6.63 9.48
CA THR A 84 1.75 6.74 8.87
C THR A 84 1.79 6.18 7.46
N ILE A 85 1.10 5.06 7.25
CA ILE A 85 0.88 4.49 5.92
C ILE A 85 -0.15 5.37 5.19
N VAL A 86 0.30 6.01 4.11
CA VAL A 86 -0.46 6.98 3.33
C VAL A 86 -1.14 6.31 2.12
N HIS A 87 -0.46 5.35 1.49
CA HIS A 87 -1.03 4.59 0.37
C HIS A 87 -0.66 3.11 0.40
N PHE A 88 -1.61 2.28 -0.02
CA PHE A 88 -1.39 0.89 -0.40
C PHE A 88 -1.57 0.79 -1.91
N ARG A 89 -0.61 0.19 -2.63
CA ARG A 89 -0.68 0.09 -4.09
C ARG A 89 -0.30 -1.30 -4.58
N SER A 90 -1.10 -1.83 -5.50
CA SER A 90 -0.69 -2.98 -6.33
C SER A 90 0.16 -2.50 -7.50
N ALA A 91 1.20 -3.24 -7.84
CA ALA A 91 2.05 -2.98 -9.01
C ALA A 91 1.27 -3.04 -10.35
N ARG A 92 0.12 -3.73 -10.35
CA ARG A 92 -0.76 -3.86 -11.51
C ARG A 92 -1.86 -2.80 -11.57
N GLN A 93 -1.97 -1.93 -10.57
CA GLN A 93 -2.87 -0.79 -10.66
C GLN A 93 -2.33 0.22 -11.67
N ILE A 94 -3.20 0.69 -12.56
CA ILE A 94 -2.89 1.81 -13.47
C ILE A 94 -2.44 3.02 -12.61
N PRO A 95 -1.46 3.83 -13.05
CA PRO A 95 -1.12 5.09 -12.39
C PRO A 95 -2.38 5.92 -12.14
N CYS A 96 -2.45 6.70 -11.07
CA CYS A 96 -3.62 7.56 -10.76
C CYS A 96 -3.95 8.61 -11.84
N ASN A 97 -3.25 8.63 -12.99
CA ASN A 97 -3.43 9.55 -14.10
C ASN A 97 -4.35 9.04 -15.22
N ASN A 98 -5.10 7.95 -15.03
CA ASN A 98 -6.02 7.47 -16.05
C ASN A 98 -7.42 7.23 -15.48
N LYS A 99 -8.12 8.32 -15.16
CA LYS A 99 -9.58 8.32 -15.10
C LYS A 99 -10.09 9.37 -16.08
N ASN A 100 -10.58 8.88 -17.21
CA ASN A 100 -11.62 9.45 -18.06
C ASN A 100 -11.27 10.72 -18.86
N VAL A 101 -10.52 10.53 -19.95
CA VAL A 101 -10.87 11.16 -21.23
C VAL A 101 -11.55 10.06 -22.05
N ASN A 102 -12.69 10.35 -22.67
CA ASN A 102 -13.57 9.45 -23.46
C ASN A 102 -14.79 8.88 -22.72
N ASN A 103 -15.67 9.77 -22.26
CA ASN A 103 -17.11 9.50 -22.33
C ASN A 103 -17.89 10.81 -22.55
N GLN A 104 -17.61 11.46 -23.68
CA GLN A 104 -18.50 12.40 -24.36
C GLN A 104 -18.44 12.02 -25.84
N ASN A 105 -19.28 11.07 -26.23
CA ASN A 105 -19.78 10.83 -27.59
C ASN A 105 -20.48 9.46 -27.61
N ARG A 106 -21.72 9.43 -27.13
CA ARG A 106 -22.81 8.60 -27.64
C ARG A 106 -24.13 9.11 -27.10
#